data_AF-A0A1F8NMK8-F1
#
_entry.id   AF-A0A1F8NMK8-F1
#
_cell.length_a   1.000
_cell.length_b   1.000
_cell.length_c   1.000
_cell.angle_alpha   90.00
_cell.angle_beta   90.00
_cell.angle_gamma   90.00
#
_symmetry.space_group_name_H-M   'P 1'
#
loop_
_entity.id
_entity.type
_entity.pdbx_description
1 polymer ?
#
loop_
_entity_poly.entity_id
_entity_poly.type
_entity_poly.pdbx_seq_one_letter_code
_entity_poly.pdbx_strand_id
1 'polypeptide(L)'
;MGNPQAESLRGKILGAMLREVRMTAGRTLRETAEAIGVTPGALTAYEDGRKAISLPELELLAYFLNAPLRQFWSESAGRRKLRLDANPSALIALRQRLIAAQLRMHREASGKSVRQVADQAGLTVARLRSYEEGDRPIPLPELEAVLGVIERSVEDYLDHEGPVADWDTLQQALETLLSLPPEMREFLASPASVPYLRMGQRLSTMPIDQLRNVAELLLDITL
;
A
#
# COMPACT_ATOMS: atom_id res chain seq x y z
N MET A 1 -9.67 -17.76 -39.88
CA MET A 1 -10.42 -16.51 -40.09
C MET A 1 -11.19 -16.23 -38.80
N GLY A 2 -11.01 -15.05 -38.20
CA GLY A 2 -11.57 -14.70 -36.89
C GLY A 2 -13.10 -14.60 -36.92
N ASN A 3 -13.76 -14.92 -35.80
CA ASN A 3 -15.21 -14.77 -35.65
C ASN A 3 -15.54 -13.28 -35.37
N PRO A 4 -16.17 -12.54 -36.31
CA PRO A 4 -16.40 -11.10 -36.16
C PRO A 4 -17.31 -10.74 -34.97
N GLN A 5 -18.16 -11.67 -34.51
CA GLN A 5 -18.95 -11.48 -33.30
C GLN A 5 -18.09 -11.54 -32.02
N ALA A 6 -17.08 -12.41 -32.01
CA ALA A 6 -16.14 -12.51 -30.90
C ALA A 6 -15.22 -11.27 -30.82
N GLU A 7 -14.78 -10.75 -31.96
CA GLU A 7 -14.00 -9.50 -32.03
C GLU A 7 -14.82 -8.29 -31.53
N SER A 8 -16.09 -8.19 -31.91
CA SER A 8 -17.00 -7.15 -31.44
C SER A 8 -17.24 -7.21 -29.92
N LEU A 9 -17.50 -8.41 -29.37
CA LEU A 9 -17.67 -8.61 -27.94
C LEU A 9 -16.40 -8.25 -27.17
N ARG A 10 -15.24 -8.68 -27.68
CA ARG A 10 -13.94 -8.38 -27.07
C ARG A 10 -13.65 -6.88 -27.03
N GLY A 11 -13.99 -6.15 -28.10
CA GLY A 11 -13.86 -4.69 -28.17
C GLY A 11 -14.70 -3.97 -27.12
N LYS A 12 -15.93 -4.41 -26.87
CA LYS A 12 -16.80 -3.87 -25.80
C LYS A 12 -16.24 -4.14 -24.40
N ILE A 13 -15.75 -5.35 -24.15
CA ILE A 13 -15.11 -5.69 -22.87
C ILE A 13 -13.88 -4.81 -22.65
N LEU A 14 -13.03 -4.66 -23.67
CA LEU A 14 -11.85 -3.80 -23.59
C LEU A 14 -12.24 -2.35 -23.29
N GLY A 15 -13.21 -1.80 -24.02
CA GLY A 15 -13.70 -0.43 -23.80
C GLY A 15 -14.18 -0.20 -22.37
N ALA A 16 -14.96 -1.14 -21.82
CA ALA A 16 -15.40 -1.09 -20.44
C ALA A 16 -14.23 -1.11 -19.44
N MET A 17 -13.18 -1.91 -19.71
CA MET A 17 -11.97 -1.94 -18.88
C MET A 17 -11.19 -0.62 -18.93
N LEU A 18 -11.02 -0.02 -20.12
CA LEU A 18 -10.37 1.29 -20.28
C LEU A 18 -11.08 2.35 -19.43
N ARG A 19 -12.41 2.41 -19.54
CA ARG A 19 -13.24 3.33 -18.78
C ARG A 19 -13.10 3.11 -17.28
N GLU A 20 -13.14 1.87 -16.83
CA GLU A 20 -13.02 1.56 -15.41
C GLU A 20 -11.66 1.94 -14.84
N VAL A 21 -10.57 1.62 -15.53
CA VAL A 21 -9.21 1.98 -15.11
C VAL A 21 -9.07 3.49 -15.03
N ARG A 22 -9.56 4.23 -16.04
CA ARG A 22 -9.56 5.70 -16.02
C ARG A 22 -10.33 6.27 -14.83
N MET A 23 -11.54 5.77 -14.58
CA MET A 23 -12.37 6.22 -13.47
C MET A 23 -11.75 5.88 -12.11
N THR A 24 -11.13 4.71 -11.98
CA THR A 24 -10.43 4.29 -10.75
C THR A 24 -9.21 5.18 -10.49
N ALA A 25 -8.49 5.57 -11.54
CA ALA A 25 -7.39 6.53 -11.45
C ALA A 25 -7.86 8.00 -11.28
N GLY A 26 -9.17 8.26 -11.24
CA GLY A 26 -9.73 9.60 -11.05
C GLY A 26 -9.47 10.58 -12.20
N ARG A 27 -9.18 10.08 -13.42
CA ARG A 27 -8.82 10.92 -14.57
C ARG A 27 -10.02 11.26 -15.45
N THR A 28 -10.03 12.48 -15.96
CA THR A 28 -11.06 12.93 -16.92
C THR A 28 -10.77 12.41 -18.33
N LEU A 29 -11.81 12.37 -19.18
CA LEU A 29 -11.65 12.02 -20.60
C LEU A 29 -10.65 12.94 -21.32
N ARG A 30 -10.63 14.23 -20.97
CA ARG A 30 -9.76 15.21 -21.60
C ARG A 30 -8.29 14.94 -21.29
N GLU A 31 -7.97 14.80 -20.00
CA GLU A 31 -6.60 14.53 -19.55
C GLU A 31 -6.07 13.21 -20.12
N THR A 32 -6.88 12.14 -20.11
CA THR A 32 -6.46 10.84 -20.63
C THR A 32 -6.30 10.87 -22.15
N ALA A 33 -7.17 11.56 -22.89
CA ALA A 33 -7.05 11.68 -24.34
C ALA A 33 -5.78 12.44 -24.74
N GLU A 34 -5.49 13.56 -24.05
CA GLU A 34 -4.28 14.34 -24.24
C GLU A 34 -3.02 13.51 -23.93
N ALA A 35 -3.01 12.77 -22.83
CA ALA A 35 -1.88 11.95 -22.41
C ALA A 35 -1.50 10.83 -23.41
N ILE A 36 -2.45 10.36 -24.21
CA ILE A 36 -2.21 9.31 -25.22
C ILE A 36 -2.22 9.84 -26.65
N GLY A 37 -2.27 11.17 -26.84
CA GLY A 37 -2.18 11.82 -28.14
C GLY A 37 -3.43 11.68 -29.03
N VAL A 38 -4.63 11.55 -28.43
CA VAL A 38 -5.90 11.42 -29.16
C VAL A 38 -6.91 12.50 -28.76
N THR A 39 -8.02 12.58 -29.49
CA THR A 39 -9.13 13.49 -29.13
C THR A 39 -10.04 12.84 -28.07
N PRO A 40 -10.74 13.63 -27.23
CA PRO A 40 -11.71 13.09 -26.28
C PRO A 40 -12.78 12.22 -26.94
N GLY A 41 -13.23 12.58 -28.15
CA GLY A 41 -14.18 11.79 -28.93
C GLY A 41 -13.63 10.43 -29.39
N ALA A 42 -12.34 10.37 -29.75
CA ALA A 42 -11.68 9.10 -30.06
C ALA A 42 -11.59 8.21 -28.82
N LEU A 43 -11.22 8.77 -27.67
CA LEU A 43 -11.19 8.03 -26.40
C LEU A 43 -12.58 7.53 -26.00
N THR A 44 -13.64 8.34 -26.15
CA THR A 44 -15.02 7.88 -25.92
C THR A 44 -15.38 6.72 -26.86
N ALA A 45 -14.99 6.78 -28.13
CA ALA A 45 -15.22 5.68 -29.06
C ALA A 45 -14.46 4.40 -28.67
N TYR A 46 -13.27 4.53 -28.07
CA TYR A 46 -12.53 3.40 -27.49
C TYR A 46 -13.26 2.82 -26.28
N GLU A 47 -13.68 3.65 -25.32
CA GLU A 47 -14.39 3.21 -24.11
C GLU A 47 -15.76 2.59 -24.40
N ASP A 48 -16.45 3.03 -25.44
CA ASP A 48 -17.71 2.44 -25.89
C ASP A 48 -17.54 1.16 -26.71
N GLY A 49 -16.30 0.78 -27.05
CA GLY A 49 -15.99 -0.34 -27.94
C GLY A 49 -16.42 -0.11 -29.40
N ARG A 50 -16.66 1.14 -29.80
CA ARG A 50 -17.03 1.53 -31.17
C ARG A 50 -15.82 1.59 -32.10
N LYS A 51 -14.64 1.90 -31.56
CA LYS A 51 -13.36 1.91 -32.26
C LYS A 51 -12.35 1.13 -31.42
N ALA A 52 -11.47 0.35 -32.06
CA ALA A 52 -10.38 -0.31 -31.36
C ALA A 52 -9.28 0.71 -31.01
N ILE A 53 -8.79 0.64 -29.78
CA ILE A 53 -7.53 1.27 -29.39
C ILE A 53 -6.37 0.46 -29.97
N SER A 54 -5.32 1.13 -30.42
CA SER A 54 -4.06 0.49 -30.83
C SER A 54 -3.22 0.11 -29.60
N LEU A 55 -2.24 -0.78 -29.79
CA LEU A 55 -1.35 -1.17 -28.70
C LEU A 55 -0.54 0.02 -28.14
N PRO A 56 0.08 0.91 -28.96
CA PRO A 56 0.80 2.07 -28.42
C PRO A 56 -0.07 3.04 -27.63
N GLU A 57 -1.30 3.31 -28.10
CA GLU A 57 -2.27 4.13 -27.36
C GLU A 57 -2.64 3.48 -26.02
N LEU A 58 -2.76 2.15 -25.98
CA LEU A 58 -3.05 1.39 -24.78
C LEU A 58 -1.86 1.36 -23.80
N GLU A 59 -0.64 1.26 -24.30
CA GLU A 59 0.59 1.33 -23.50
C GLU A 59 0.72 2.70 -22.82
N LEU A 60 0.53 3.79 -23.57
CA LEU A 60 0.52 5.14 -23.01
C LEU A 60 -0.62 5.35 -22.02
N LEU A 61 -1.81 4.82 -22.30
CA LEU A 61 -2.95 4.87 -21.38
C LEU A 61 -2.62 4.14 -20.08
N ALA A 62 -2.08 2.92 -20.16
CA ALA A 62 -1.72 2.12 -19.01
C ALA A 62 -0.64 2.81 -18.16
N TYR A 63 0.39 3.37 -18.80
CA TYR A 63 1.44 4.14 -18.14
C TYR A 63 0.88 5.37 -17.43
N PHE A 64 0.09 6.20 -18.15
CA PHE A 64 -0.49 7.42 -17.60
C PHE A 64 -1.43 7.17 -16.42
N LEU A 65 -2.18 6.06 -16.46
CA LEU A 65 -3.13 5.68 -15.42
C LEU A 65 -2.51 4.82 -14.31
N ASN A 66 -1.19 4.57 -14.35
CA ASN A 66 -0.46 3.68 -13.44
C ASN A 66 -1.13 2.30 -13.31
N ALA A 67 -1.48 1.71 -14.45
CA ALA A 67 -2.30 0.52 -14.54
C ALA A 67 -1.49 -0.64 -15.16
N PRO A 68 -1.48 -1.85 -14.58
CA PRO A 68 -0.74 -2.98 -15.14
C PRO A 68 -1.23 -3.31 -16.56
N LEU A 69 -0.35 -3.23 -17.55
CA LEU A 69 -0.72 -3.43 -18.96
C LEU A 69 -1.37 -4.81 -19.20
N ARG A 70 -0.91 -5.85 -18.47
CA ARG A 70 -1.44 -7.21 -18.56
C ARG A 70 -2.92 -7.35 -18.20
N GLN A 71 -3.48 -6.40 -17.46
CA GLN A 71 -4.88 -6.45 -17.08
C GLN A 71 -5.80 -6.41 -18.30
N PHE A 72 -5.39 -5.77 -19.40
CA PHE A 72 -6.26 -5.58 -20.55
C PHE A 72 -6.44 -6.84 -21.40
N TRP A 73 -5.74 -7.94 -21.10
CA TRP A 73 -5.82 -9.21 -21.85
C TRP A 73 -5.74 -10.48 -21.00
N SER A 74 -5.45 -10.38 -19.70
CA SER A 74 -5.50 -11.52 -18.78
C SER A 74 -6.84 -11.56 -18.06
N GLU A 75 -7.56 -12.69 -18.17
CA GLU A 75 -8.79 -12.96 -17.40
C GLU A 75 -8.57 -12.93 -15.88
N SER A 76 -7.31 -13.01 -15.44
CA SER A 76 -6.88 -13.14 -14.04
C SER A 76 -6.70 -11.81 -13.30
N ALA A 77 -6.89 -10.66 -13.95
CA ALA A 77 -6.73 -9.34 -13.31
C ALA A 77 -7.93 -8.98 -12.42
N GLY A 78 -8.29 -9.93 -11.55
CA GLY A 78 -9.33 -9.86 -10.53
C GLY A 78 -8.87 -8.98 -9.37
N ARG A 79 -9.33 -7.75 -9.42
CA ARG A 79 -9.26 -6.70 -8.40
C ARG A 79 -9.53 -7.24 -7.00
N ARG A 80 -8.55 -7.18 -6.11
CA ARG A 80 -8.81 -7.03 -4.67
C ARG A 80 -9.04 -5.54 -4.42
N LYS A 81 -10.30 -5.12 -4.36
CA LYS A 81 -10.61 -3.86 -3.67
C LYS A 81 -10.42 -4.14 -2.18
N LEU A 82 -9.45 -3.50 -1.55
CA LEU A 82 -9.41 -3.34 -0.10
C LEU A 82 -10.65 -2.52 0.26
N ARG A 83 -11.76 -3.21 0.56
CA ARG A 83 -12.96 -2.57 1.08
C ARG A 83 -12.83 -2.58 2.60
N LEU A 84 -12.91 -1.39 3.17
CA LEU A 84 -13.25 -1.26 4.58
C LEU A 84 -14.73 -1.59 4.69
N ASP A 85 -15.06 -2.80 5.11
CA ASP A 85 -16.44 -3.24 5.33
C ASP A 85 -17.06 -2.65 6.62
N ALA A 86 -16.31 -1.79 7.32
CA ALA A 86 -16.69 -1.16 8.58
C ALA A 86 -17.01 0.34 8.41
N ASN A 87 -17.89 0.86 9.28
CA ASN A 87 -18.26 2.27 9.31
C ASN A 87 -17.05 3.15 9.69
N PRO A 88 -16.55 4.03 8.79
CA PRO A 88 -15.35 4.82 9.04
C PRO A 88 -15.43 5.72 10.28
N SER A 89 -16.61 6.29 10.58
CA SER A 89 -16.76 7.20 11.72
C SER A 89 -16.62 6.47 13.05
N ALA A 90 -17.16 5.25 13.15
CA ALA A 90 -17.04 4.41 14.34
C ALA A 90 -15.59 3.94 14.56
N LEU A 91 -14.88 3.57 13.49
CA LEU A 91 -13.46 3.19 13.55
C LEU A 91 -12.59 4.36 14.02
N ILE A 92 -12.78 5.56 13.45
CA ILE A 92 -12.04 6.76 13.85
C ILE A 92 -12.30 7.07 15.33
N ALA A 93 -13.56 7.04 15.78
CA ALA A 93 -13.89 7.32 17.18
C ALA A 93 -13.25 6.31 18.14
N LEU A 94 -13.23 5.02 17.79
CA LEU A 94 -12.56 3.99 18.58
C LEU A 94 -11.04 4.23 18.67
N ARG A 95 -10.39 4.52 17.54
CA ARG A 95 -8.95 4.78 17.51
C ARG A 95 -8.57 6.04 18.29
N GLN A 96 -9.35 7.12 18.20
CA GLN A 96 -9.12 8.32 19.00
C GLN A 96 -9.12 8.03 20.50
N ARG A 97 -10.06 7.20 20.98
CA ARG A 97 -10.12 6.79 22.39
C ARG A 97 -8.92 5.92 22.80
N LEU A 98 -8.48 5.01 21.94
CA LEU A 98 -7.30 4.18 22.20
C LEU A 98 -6.03 5.03 22.29
N ILE A 99 -5.85 5.97 21.36
CA ILE A 99 -4.71 6.90 21.34
C ILE A 99 -4.72 7.77 22.62
N ALA A 100 -5.88 8.30 23.01
CA ALA A 100 -6.03 9.08 24.25
C ALA A 100 -5.60 8.28 25.50
N ALA A 101 -6.09 7.04 25.61
CA ALA A 101 -5.74 6.15 26.73
C ALA A 101 -4.24 5.80 26.74
N GLN A 102 -3.67 5.47 25.57
CA GLN A 102 -2.24 5.21 25.43
C GLN A 102 -1.41 6.44 25.81
N LEU A 103 -1.80 7.64 25.37
CA LEU A 103 -1.10 8.89 25.66
C LEU A 103 -1.02 9.14 27.17
N ARG A 104 -2.16 8.99 27.86
CA ARG A 104 -2.22 9.09 29.31
C ARG A 104 -1.35 8.06 30.00
N MET A 105 -1.45 6.79 29.59
CA MET A 105 -0.66 5.69 30.14
C MET A 105 0.84 5.92 29.97
N HIS A 106 1.29 6.30 28.78
CA HIS A 106 2.70 6.55 28.49
C HIS A 106 3.23 7.78 29.23
N ARG A 107 2.42 8.84 29.37
CA ARG A 107 2.77 9.98 30.21
C ARG A 107 2.95 9.55 31.68
N GLU A 108 1.99 8.81 32.24
CA GLU A 108 2.06 8.32 33.61
C GLU A 108 3.29 7.42 33.83
N ALA A 109 3.59 6.53 32.88
CA ALA A 109 4.78 5.68 32.90
C ALA A 109 6.10 6.48 32.82
N SER A 110 6.10 7.64 32.15
CA SER A 110 7.25 8.56 32.12
C SER A 110 7.43 9.39 33.40
N GLY A 111 6.51 9.28 34.37
CA GLY A 111 6.52 10.04 35.63
C GLY A 111 6.25 11.54 35.47
N LYS A 112 5.89 12.01 34.27
CA LYS A 112 5.63 13.43 34.00
C LYS A 112 4.17 13.79 34.33
N SER A 113 4.00 14.93 35.00
CA SER A 113 2.66 15.50 35.22
C SER A 113 2.11 16.09 33.92
N VAL A 114 0.78 16.19 33.82
CA VAL A 114 0.10 16.88 32.70
C VAL A 114 0.64 18.29 32.51
N ARG A 115 0.95 19.01 33.61
CA ARG A 115 1.49 20.37 33.53
C ARG A 115 2.87 20.41 32.88
N GLN A 116 3.80 19.55 33.31
CA GLN A 116 5.15 19.48 32.75
C GLN A 116 5.13 19.18 31.25
N VAL A 117 4.27 18.24 30.83
CA VAL A 117 4.17 17.87 29.41
C VAL A 117 3.53 18.98 28.60
N ALA A 118 2.44 19.59 29.09
CA ALA A 118 1.79 20.70 28.41
C ALA A 118 2.76 21.89 28.21
N ASP A 119 3.48 22.28 29.26
CA ASP A 119 4.43 23.40 29.22
C ASP A 119 5.57 23.13 28.21
N GLN A 120 6.13 21.91 28.18
CA GLN A 120 7.21 21.54 27.27
C GLN A 120 6.75 21.33 25.82
N ALA A 121 5.51 20.87 25.61
CA ALA A 121 4.93 20.65 24.29
C ALA A 121 4.30 21.93 23.69
N GLY A 122 4.30 23.06 24.42
CA GLY A 122 3.69 24.31 23.96
C GLY A 122 2.15 24.30 23.98
N LEU A 123 1.55 23.49 24.86
CA LEU A 123 0.10 23.33 25.01
C LEU A 123 -0.38 23.88 26.35
N THR A 124 -1.68 24.14 26.45
CA THR A 124 -2.29 24.42 27.76
C THR A 124 -2.62 23.12 28.48
N VAL A 125 -2.61 23.14 29.82
CA VAL A 125 -2.99 21.98 30.64
C VAL A 125 -4.40 21.48 30.30
N ALA A 126 -5.34 22.39 30.07
CA ALA A 126 -6.71 22.04 29.69
C ALA A 126 -6.76 21.32 28.32
N ARG A 127 -5.93 21.75 27.37
CA ARG A 127 -5.85 21.12 26.03
C ARG A 127 -5.29 19.71 26.11
N LEU A 128 -4.19 19.51 26.84
CA LEU A 128 -3.62 18.17 27.03
C LEU A 128 -4.58 17.23 27.79
N ARG A 129 -5.32 17.73 28.80
CA ARG A 129 -6.36 16.93 29.48
C ARG A 129 -7.45 16.47 28.52
N SER A 130 -7.98 17.37 27.69
CA SER A 130 -9.03 17.03 26.71
C SER A 130 -8.58 15.96 25.70
N TYR A 131 -7.28 15.89 25.43
CA TYR A 131 -6.68 14.85 24.61
C TYR A 131 -6.57 13.51 25.35
N GLU A 132 -6.06 13.50 26.58
CA GLU A 132 -5.95 12.28 27.40
C GLU A 132 -7.30 11.68 27.81
N GLU A 133 -8.34 12.50 27.87
CA GLU A 133 -9.73 12.07 28.16
C GLU A 133 -10.46 11.57 26.91
N GLY A 134 -9.94 11.86 25.72
CA GLY A 134 -10.57 11.50 24.44
C GLY A 134 -11.75 12.40 24.05
N ASP A 135 -11.96 13.52 24.76
CA ASP A 135 -13.00 14.52 24.48
C ASP A 135 -12.75 15.28 23.17
N ARG A 136 -11.49 15.34 22.75
CA ARG A 136 -11.08 16.01 21.52
C ARG A 136 -10.08 15.15 20.74
N PRO A 137 -10.19 15.05 19.41
CA PRO A 137 -9.17 14.44 18.59
C PRO A 137 -7.86 15.23 18.66
N ILE A 138 -6.75 14.51 18.74
CA ILE A 138 -5.42 15.11 18.84
C ILE A 138 -4.89 15.39 17.44
N PRO A 139 -4.55 16.66 17.08
CA PRO A 139 -3.85 16.94 15.83
C PRO A 139 -2.47 16.28 15.81
N LEU A 140 -2.07 15.69 14.69
CA LEU A 140 -0.79 14.96 14.58
C LEU A 140 0.43 15.78 15.04
N PRO A 141 0.61 17.07 14.67
CA PRO A 141 1.74 17.86 15.16
C PRO A 141 1.76 18.07 16.68
N GLU A 142 0.58 18.13 17.30
CA GLU A 142 0.46 18.26 18.76
C GLU A 142 0.71 16.92 19.45
N LEU A 143 0.30 15.81 18.82
CA LEU A 143 0.69 14.48 19.26
C LEU A 143 2.21 14.33 19.21
N GLU A 144 2.86 14.64 18.09
CA GLU A 144 4.33 14.60 17.93
C GLU A 144 5.04 15.44 19.00
N ALA A 145 4.56 16.67 19.27
CA ALA A 145 5.13 17.52 20.31
C ALA A 145 5.02 16.89 21.70
N VAL A 146 3.88 16.29 22.03
CA VAL A 146 3.68 15.59 23.32
C VAL A 146 4.55 14.34 23.40
N LEU A 147 4.62 13.54 22.33
CA LEU A 147 5.41 12.30 22.26
C LEU A 147 6.90 12.59 22.38
N GLY A 148 7.40 13.64 21.73
CA GLY A 148 8.78 14.09 21.87
C GLY A 148 9.15 14.45 23.31
N VAL A 149 8.20 15.02 24.08
CA VAL A 149 8.40 15.29 25.50
C VAL A 149 8.47 13.99 26.31
N ILE A 150 7.63 12.98 26.04
CA ILE A 150 7.63 11.73 26.81
C ILE A 150 8.59 10.66 26.24
N GLU A 151 9.49 11.05 25.33
CA GLU A 151 10.50 10.19 24.68
C GLU A 151 9.88 9.00 23.93
N ARG A 152 8.81 9.29 23.20
CA ARG A 152 8.03 8.33 22.39
C ARG A 152 7.94 8.79 20.95
N SER A 153 7.49 7.88 20.09
CA SER A 153 7.32 8.12 18.66
C SER A 153 5.89 7.81 18.21
N VAL A 154 5.43 8.44 17.12
CA VAL A 154 4.07 8.23 16.58
C VAL A 154 3.84 6.78 16.17
N GLU A 155 4.91 6.10 15.78
CA GLU A 155 4.96 4.68 15.42
C GLU A 155 4.39 3.79 16.54
N ASP A 156 4.64 4.12 17.82
CA ASP A 156 4.09 3.40 18.97
C ASP A 156 2.54 3.45 19.04
N TYR A 157 1.94 4.43 18.36
CA TYR A 157 0.50 4.72 18.37
C TYR A 157 -0.20 4.32 17.08
N LEU A 158 0.53 3.83 16.07
CA LEU A 158 -0.07 3.33 14.83
C LEU A 158 -0.96 2.11 15.12
N ASP A 159 -1.92 1.88 14.23
CA ASP A 159 -2.72 0.68 14.33
C ASP A 159 -1.88 -0.51 13.85
N HIS A 160 -1.86 -1.58 14.63
CA HIS A 160 -1.07 -2.79 14.33
C HIS A 160 -1.96 -3.96 13.89
N GLU A 161 -3.28 -3.78 13.94
CA GLU A 161 -4.25 -4.80 13.57
C GLU A 161 -5.26 -4.27 12.56
N GLY A 162 -5.78 -5.18 11.74
CA GLY A 162 -6.85 -4.88 10.79
C GLY A 162 -6.37 -4.29 9.45
N PRO A 163 -7.32 -3.92 8.58
CA PRO A 163 -7.06 -3.69 7.16
C PRO A 163 -6.13 -2.50 6.86
N VAL A 164 -6.05 -1.53 7.77
CA VAL A 164 -5.14 -0.38 7.62
C VAL A 164 -3.71 -0.77 7.97
N ALA A 165 -3.52 -1.53 9.06
CA ALA A 165 -2.22 -2.06 9.46
C ALA A 165 -1.66 -3.06 8.43
N ASP A 166 -2.51 -3.95 7.91
CA ASP A 166 -2.16 -4.89 6.85
C ASP A 166 -1.71 -4.15 5.57
N TRP A 167 -2.40 -3.06 5.24
CA TRP A 167 -2.06 -2.23 4.08
C TRP A 167 -0.72 -1.51 4.27
N ASP A 168 -0.48 -0.94 5.45
CA ASP A 168 0.78 -0.24 5.75
C ASP A 168 1.97 -1.22 5.74
N THR A 169 1.81 -2.39 6.36
CA THR A 169 2.82 -3.47 6.32
C THR A 169 3.15 -3.88 4.89
N LEU A 170 2.14 -4.00 4.03
CA LEU A 170 2.35 -4.31 2.61
C LEU A 170 3.08 -3.18 1.87
N GLN A 171 2.78 -1.91 2.17
CA GLN A 171 3.50 -0.77 1.57
C GLN A 171 4.97 -0.78 1.96
N GLN A 172 5.30 -0.92 3.24
CA GLN A 172 6.68 -0.99 3.73
C GLN A 172 7.47 -2.15 3.09
N ALA A 173 6.83 -3.32 2.97
CA ALA A 173 7.43 -4.47 2.29
C ALA A 173 7.69 -4.18 0.80
N LEU A 174 6.76 -3.52 0.12
CA LEU A 174 6.91 -3.15 -1.28
C LEU A 174 8.04 -2.13 -1.48
N GLU A 175 8.12 -1.10 -0.65
CA GLU A 175 9.22 -0.12 -0.69
C GLU A 175 10.58 -0.78 -0.53
N THR A 176 10.69 -1.71 0.42
CA THR A 176 11.91 -2.50 0.64
C THR A 176 12.26 -3.31 -0.61
N LEU A 177 11.29 -4.03 -1.19
CA LEU A 177 11.50 -4.80 -2.41
C LEU A 177 11.91 -3.92 -3.62
N LEU A 178 11.34 -2.72 -3.73
CA LEU A 178 11.67 -1.78 -4.80
C LEU A 178 13.08 -1.19 -4.65
N SER A 179 13.59 -1.10 -3.42
CA SER A 179 14.96 -0.64 -3.13
C SER A 179 16.06 -1.66 -3.48
N LEU A 180 15.69 -2.93 -3.73
CA LEU A 180 16.65 -3.98 -4.06
C LEU A 180 17.32 -3.75 -5.43
N PRO A 181 18.57 -4.21 -5.62
CA PRO A 181 19.25 -4.18 -6.92
C PRO A 181 18.40 -4.81 -8.04
N PRO A 182 18.49 -4.31 -9.30
CA PRO A 182 17.69 -4.82 -10.42
C PRO A 182 17.76 -6.34 -10.57
N GLU A 183 18.95 -6.92 -10.49
CA GLU A 183 19.18 -8.38 -10.60
C GLU A 183 18.40 -9.17 -9.54
N MET A 184 18.34 -8.65 -8.30
CA MET A 184 17.60 -9.28 -7.22
C MET A 184 16.08 -9.16 -7.45
N ARG A 185 15.61 -8.01 -7.93
CA ARG A 185 14.19 -7.82 -8.28
C ARG A 185 13.76 -8.74 -9.42
N GLU A 186 14.60 -8.92 -10.43
CA GLU A 186 14.37 -9.86 -11.54
C GLU A 186 14.31 -11.30 -11.06
N PHE A 187 15.23 -11.71 -10.19
CA PHE A 187 15.22 -13.02 -9.56
C PHE A 187 13.90 -13.26 -8.79
N LEU A 188 13.53 -12.32 -7.91
CA LEU A 188 12.30 -12.41 -7.11
C LEU A 188 11.01 -12.44 -7.95
N ALA A 189 10.99 -11.76 -9.09
CA ALA A 189 9.84 -11.72 -10.00
C ALA A 189 9.62 -13.05 -10.76
N SER A 190 10.61 -13.95 -10.76
CA SER A 190 10.51 -15.24 -11.44
C SER A 190 9.87 -16.32 -10.56
N PRO A 191 8.84 -17.05 -11.01
CA PRO A 191 8.28 -18.20 -10.28
C PRO A 191 9.31 -19.29 -9.98
N ALA A 192 10.38 -19.39 -10.79
CA ALA A 192 11.46 -20.34 -10.58
C ALA A 192 12.34 -20.01 -9.36
N SER A 193 12.26 -18.80 -8.81
CA SER A 193 13.01 -18.40 -7.61
C SER A 193 12.41 -18.97 -6.32
N VAL A 194 11.14 -19.37 -6.32
CA VAL A 194 10.39 -19.79 -5.11
C VAL A 194 11.11 -20.91 -4.32
N PRO A 195 11.66 -21.98 -4.93
CA PRO A 195 12.42 -22.99 -4.18
C PRO A 195 13.65 -22.43 -3.48
N TYR A 196 14.38 -21.52 -4.13
CA TYR A 196 15.57 -20.88 -3.57
C TYR A 196 15.22 -19.94 -2.42
N LEU A 197 14.14 -19.17 -2.56
CA LEU A 197 13.65 -18.30 -1.48
C LEU A 197 13.20 -19.12 -0.27
N ARG A 198 12.51 -20.24 -0.50
CA ARG A 198 12.12 -21.16 0.57
C ARG A 198 13.34 -21.77 1.27
N MET A 199 14.38 -22.11 0.50
CA MET A 199 15.64 -22.60 1.07
C MET A 199 16.30 -21.52 1.92
N GLY A 200 16.44 -20.29 1.40
CA GLY A 200 16.98 -19.15 2.13
C GLY A 200 16.20 -18.87 3.43
N GLN A 201 14.87 -18.87 3.37
CA GLN A 201 14.00 -18.70 4.54
C GLN A 201 14.24 -19.80 5.58
N ARG A 202 14.37 -21.05 5.15
CA ARG A 202 14.64 -22.16 6.07
C ARG A 202 16.01 -22.01 6.72
N LEU A 203 17.04 -21.70 5.94
CA LEU A 203 18.40 -21.47 6.45
C LEU A 203 18.44 -20.32 7.46
N SER A 204 17.74 -19.20 7.22
CA SER A 204 17.72 -18.06 8.15
C SER A 204 17.09 -18.38 9.52
N THR A 205 16.27 -19.43 9.60
CA THR A 205 15.63 -19.86 10.85
C THR A 205 16.38 -20.97 11.59
N MET A 206 17.47 -21.49 11.01
CA MET A 206 18.22 -22.58 11.63
C MET A 206 19.13 -22.10 12.77
N PRO A 207 19.31 -22.91 13.83
CA PRO A 207 20.37 -22.69 14.82
C PRO A 207 21.75 -22.67 14.15
N ILE A 208 22.65 -21.83 14.65
CA ILE A 208 23.98 -21.59 14.07
C ILE A 208 24.79 -22.88 13.88
N ASP A 209 24.74 -23.81 14.84
CA ASP A 209 25.50 -25.06 14.77
C ASP A 209 25.01 -25.98 13.64
N GLN A 210 23.69 -25.99 13.38
CA GLN A 210 23.13 -26.73 12.24
C GLN A 210 23.53 -26.08 10.91
N LEU A 211 23.55 -24.74 10.86
CA LEU A 211 23.98 -24.01 9.67
C LEU A 211 25.45 -24.30 9.32
N ARG A 212 26.33 -24.38 10.34
CA ARG A 212 27.74 -24.74 10.16
C ARG A 212 27.91 -26.16 9.60
N ASN A 213 27.19 -27.14 10.15
CA ASN A 213 27.23 -28.50 9.63
C ASN A 213 26.78 -28.57 8.15
N VAL A 214 25.75 -27.81 7.77
CA VAL A 214 25.33 -27.73 6.36
C VAL A 214 26.43 -27.11 5.50
N ALA A 215 27.12 -26.07 5.97
CA ALA A 215 28.22 -25.45 5.24
C ALA A 215 29.42 -26.41 5.06
N GLU A 216 29.79 -27.15 6.11
CA GLU A 216 30.86 -28.17 6.06
C GLU A 216 30.53 -29.27 5.05
N LEU A 217 29.29 -29.80 5.08
CA LEU A 217 28.85 -30.80 4.12
C LEU A 217 28.85 -30.29 2.68
N LEU A 218 28.55 -29.00 2.45
CA LEU A 218 28.61 -28.38 1.13
C LEU A 218 30.06 -28.18 0.63
N LEU A 219 30.99 -27.89 1.54
CA LEU A 219 32.43 -27.81 1.25
C LEU A 219 32.99 -29.19 0.88
N ASP A 220 32.63 -30.24 1.61
CA ASP A 220 33.10 -31.60 1.37
C ASP A 220 32.64 -32.17 0.01
N ILE A 221 31.47 -31.77 -0.50
CA ILE A 221 30.99 -32.20 -1.84
C ILE A 221 31.55 -31.37 -3.00
N THR A 222 32.24 -30.26 -2.72
CA THR A 222 32.81 -29.37 -3.74
C THR A 222 34.33 -29.45 -3.85
N LEU A 223 34.98 -30.26 -3.00
CA LEU A 223 36.41 -30.61 -3.01
C LEU A 223 36.64 -31.99 -3.63
#